data_AF-A0A936S9E6-F1
#
_entry.id   AF-A0A936S9E6-F1
#
_cell.length_a   1.000
_cell.length_b   1.000
_cell.length_c   1.000
_cell.angle_alpha   90.00
_cell.angle_beta   90.00
_cell.angle_gamma   90.00
#
_symmetry.space_group_name_H-M   'P 1'
#
loop_
_entity.id
_entity.type
_entity.pdbx_description
1 polymer ?
#
loop_
_entity_poly.entity_id
_entity_poly.type
_entity_poly.pdbx_seq_one_letter_code
_entity_poly.pdbx_strand_id
1 'polypeptide(L)'
;MKDRSVFVRMALALGLALGSLTASAAFDGVWRTEEGTLYRVGPCNDGWCAVYLGFGGLNSAREGCGMLLASGLRPEGESWLRGGKANSTEAGKEPKISIHALSAEKLEILLFEKHESQAERMLVQREVQHSGRCEK
;
A
#
# COMPACT_ATOMS: atom_id res chain seq x y z
N MET A 1 33.54 7.59 -30.92
CA MET A 1 32.62 8.05 -29.85
C MET A 1 31.33 7.25 -29.94
N LYS A 2 31.29 6.07 -29.33
CA LYS A 2 30.13 5.17 -29.29
C LYS A 2 30.14 4.55 -27.87
N ASP A 3 28.97 4.24 -27.32
CA ASP A 3 28.79 3.52 -26.04
C ASP A 3 28.63 4.28 -24.71
N ARG A 4 28.49 5.62 -24.68
CA ARG A 4 28.01 6.27 -23.44
C ARG A 4 26.50 6.13 -23.19
N SER A 5 25.71 5.96 -24.25
CA SER A 5 24.24 5.90 -24.15
C SER A 5 23.71 4.57 -23.62
N VAL A 6 24.43 3.46 -23.83
CA VAL A 6 23.99 2.12 -23.42
C VAL A 6 24.23 1.93 -21.91
N PHE A 7 25.39 2.36 -21.41
CA PHE A 7 25.71 2.32 -19.98
C PHE A 7 24.75 3.17 -19.13
N VAL A 8 24.36 4.35 -19.59
CA VAL A 8 23.41 5.21 -18.88
C VAL A 8 22.00 4.57 -18.84
N ARG A 9 21.56 3.94 -19.93
CA ARG A 9 20.27 3.23 -19.96
C ARG A 9 20.26 1.98 -19.08
N MET A 10 21.37 1.25 -19.04
CA MET A 10 21.48 0.07 -18.19
C MET A 10 21.55 0.44 -16.70
N ALA A 11 22.29 1.49 -16.34
CA ALA A 11 22.34 1.99 -14.97
C ALA A 11 20.97 2.52 -14.49
N LEU A 12 20.21 3.18 -15.38
CA LEU A 12 18.86 3.65 -15.06
C LEU A 12 17.88 2.47 -14.88
N ALA A 13 17.99 1.43 -15.73
CA ALA A 13 17.16 0.22 -15.62
C ALA A 13 17.50 -0.60 -14.35
N LEU A 14 18.78 -0.72 -13.99
CA LEU A 14 19.20 -1.35 -12.73
C LEU A 14 18.79 -0.52 -11.50
N GLY A 15 18.92 0.81 -11.56
CA GLY A 15 18.46 1.71 -10.50
C GLY A 15 16.94 1.65 -10.29
N LEU A 16 16.16 1.58 -11.38
CA LEU A 16 14.71 1.39 -11.32
C LEU A 16 14.34 0.01 -10.78
N ALA A 17 15.06 -1.05 -11.16
CA ALA A 17 14.81 -2.40 -10.67
C ALA A 17 15.12 -2.52 -9.16
N LEU A 18 16.27 -2.01 -8.72
CA LEU A 18 16.67 -1.99 -7.31
C LEU A 18 15.74 -1.11 -6.46
N GLY A 19 15.38 0.10 -6.95
CA GLY A 19 14.41 0.97 -6.30
C GLY A 19 13.00 0.37 -6.23
N SER A 20 12.59 -0.41 -7.24
CA SER A 20 11.31 -1.12 -7.22
C SER A 20 11.29 -2.29 -6.23
N LEU A 21 12.42 -2.99 -6.07
CA LEU A 21 12.58 -4.09 -5.11
C LEU A 21 12.62 -3.57 -3.66
N THR A 22 13.28 -2.45 -3.40
CA THR A 22 13.32 -1.81 -2.08
C THR A 22 11.98 -1.18 -1.69
N ALA A 23 11.33 -0.48 -2.63
CA ALA A 23 9.96 0.00 -2.43
C ALA A 23 9.02 -1.16 -2.10
N SER A 24 9.12 -2.29 -2.83
CA SER A 24 8.26 -3.46 -2.60
C SER A 24 8.36 -4.01 -1.16
N ALA A 25 9.55 -4.05 -0.58
CA ALA A 25 9.73 -4.57 0.77
C ALA A 25 9.12 -3.65 1.85
N ALA A 26 9.16 -2.33 1.63
CA ALA A 26 8.66 -1.34 2.58
C ALA A 26 7.13 -1.41 2.75
N PHE A 27 6.39 -1.73 1.69
CA PHE A 27 4.92 -1.73 1.71
C PHE A 27 4.29 -3.12 1.86
N ASP A 28 4.88 -4.17 1.29
CA ASP A 28 4.25 -5.50 1.29
C ASP A 28 4.15 -6.05 2.70
N GLY A 29 2.93 -6.31 3.15
CA GLY A 29 2.68 -6.82 4.49
C GLY A 29 1.27 -6.59 5.00
N VAL A 30 1.09 -7.03 6.24
CA VAL A 30 -0.11 -6.76 7.04
C VAL A 30 0.21 -5.59 7.98
N TRP A 31 -0.74 -4.68 8.10
CA TRP A 31 -0.61 -3.41 8.80
C TRP A 31 -1.79 -3.21 9.75
N ARG A 32 -1.54 -2.68 10.93
CA ARG A 32 -2.49 -2.54 12.03
C ARG A 32 -2.62 -1.10 12.49
N THR A 33 -3.86 -0.61 12.68
CA THR A 33 -4.09 0.67 13.36
C THR A 33 -4.03 0.51 14.87
N GLU A 34 -3.91 1.62 15.60
CA GLU A 34 -3.90 1.60 17.07
C GLU A 34 -5.17 0.94 17.65
N GLU A 35 -6.31 1.14 17.00
CA GLU A 35 -7.59 0.57 17.41
C GLU A 35 -7.66 -0.95 17.17
N GLY A 36 -6.79 -1.51 16.33
CA GLY A 36 -6.72 -2.95 16.05
C GLY A 36 -7.33 -3.40 14.72
N THR A 37 -7.56 -2.46 13.81
CA THR A 37 -7.99 -2.76 12.44
C THR A 37 -6.80 -3.20 11.59
N LEU A 38 -6.97 -4.27 10.81
CA LEU A 38 -5.93 -4.81 9.95
C LEU A 38 -6.18 -4.51 8.47
N TYR A 39 -5.07 -4.27 7.77
CA TYR A 39 -5.00 -4.01 6.34
C TYR A 39 -3.90 -4.87 5.73
N ARG A 40 -4.09 -5.31 4.49
CA ARG A 40 -3.00 -5.87 3.67
C ARG A 40 -2.65 -4.88 2.58
N VAL A 41 -1.38 -4.56 2.45
CA VAL A 41 -0.84 -3.83 1.29
C VAL A 41 0.03 -4.80 0.52
N GLY A 42 -0.15 -4.88 -0.78
CA GLY A 42 0.61 -5.82 -1.61
C GLY A 42 0.42 -5.61 -3.11
N PRO A 43 1.22 -6.28 -3.94
CA PRO A 43 1.07 -6.23 -5.38
C PRO A 43 -0.25 -6.85 -5.83
N CYS A 44 -0.85 -6.27 -6.87
CA CYS A 44 -2.05 -6.73 -7.56
C CYS A 44 -1.94 -6.48 -9.06
N ASN A 45 -2.92 -6.96 -9.85
CA ASN A 45 -2.84 -6.94 -11.32
C ASN A 45 -2.58 -5.53 -11.92
N ASP A 46 -3.04 -4.45 -11.27
CA ASP A 46 -2.87 -3.07 -11.72
C ASP A 46 -1.93 -2.25 -10.80
N GLY A 47 -0.86 -2.87 -10.30
CA GLY A 47 0.14 -2.21 -9.44
C GLY A 47 0.05 -2.67 -8.00
N TRP A 48 -0.25 -1.75 -7.09
CA TRP A 48 -0.42 -2.05 -5.67
C TRP A 48 -1.88 -1.90 -5.25
N CYS A 49 -2.28 -2.70 -4.28
CA CYS A 49 -3.61 -2.68 -3.71
C CYS A 49 -3.51 -2.64 -2.18
N ALA A 50 -4.52 -2.02 -1.56
CA ALA A 50 -4.75 -2.09 -0.13
C ALA A 50 -6.10 -2.76 0.12
N VAL A 51 -6.14 -3.73 1.02
CA VAL A 51 -7.33 -4.54 1.32
C VAL A 51 -7.59 -4.48 2.82
N TYR A 52 -8.85 -4.24 3.19
CA TYR A 52 -9.30 -4.32 4.58
C TYR A 52 -9.43 -5.77 5.02
N LEU A 53 -8.84 -6.13 6.15
CA LEU A 53 -8.87 -7.48 6.70
C LEU A 53 -9.73 -7.63 7.95
N GLY A 54 -10.37 -6.57 8.44
CA GLY A 54 -11.20 -6.64 9.64
C GLY A 54 -10.49 -6.20 10.92
N PHE A 55 -11.28 -6.21 12.00
CA PHE A 55 -10.77 -6.10 13.36
C PHE A 55 -10.29 -7.49 13.83
N GLY A 56 -9.01 -7.61 14.22
CA GLY A 56 -8.50 -8.81 14.89
C GLY A 56 -8.04 -10.01 14.04
N GLY A 57 -7.96 -9.95 12.71
CA GLY A 57 -7.22 -10.96 11.93
C GLY A 57 -7.77 -11.30 10.55
N LEU A 58 -6.94 -11.98 9.74
CA LEU A 58 -7.28 -12.61 8.46
C LEU A 58 -8.44 -13.65 8.55
N ASN A 59 -8.83 -14.03 9.77
CA ASN A 59 -9.84 -15.05 10.05
C ASN A 59 -11.13 -14.48 10.68
N SER A 60 -11.26 -13.16 10.83
CA SER A 60 -12.47 -12.56 11.36
C SER A 60 -13.57 -12.60 10.30
N ALA A 61 -14.55 -13.49 10.41
CA ALA A 61 -15.72 -13.55 9.52
C ALA A 61 -16.72 -12.41 9.77
N ARG A 62 -16.24 -11.19 10.00
CA ARG A 62 -17.07 -10.00 10.14
C ARG A 62 -17.36 -9.43 8.76
N GLU A 63 -18.54 -8.83 8.59
CA GLU A 63 -18.92 -8.10 7.38
C GLU A 63 -17.80 -7.12 6.99
N GLY A 64 -17.38 -7.17 5.72
CA GLY A 64 -16.35 -6.29 5.17
C GLY A 64 -14.93 -6.87 5.08
N CYS A 65 -14.64 -8.03 5.65
CA CYS A 65 -13.33 -8.67 5.44
C CYS A 65 -13.08 -9.03 3.97
N GLY A 66 -11.90 -8.69 3.46
CA GLY A 66 -11.56 -8.85 2.04
C GLY A 66 -12.10 -7.74 1.14
N MET A 67 -12.67 -6.67 1.70
CA MET A 67 -13.02 -5.50 0.90
C MET A 67 -11.77 -4.80 0.39
N LEU A 68 -11.69 -4.67 -0.94
CA LEU A 68 -10.69 -3.86 -1.60
C LEU A 68 -10.90 -2.41 -1.12
N LEU A 69 -9.88 -1.85 -0.47
CA LEU A 69 -9.89 -0.45 -0.07
C LEU A 69 -9.39 0.43 -1.18
N ALA A 70 -8.34 -0.01 -1.88
CA ALA A 70 -7.80 0.71 -3.00
C ALA A 70 -7.07 -0.19 -4.00
N SER A 71 -7.02 0.26 -5.24
CA SER A 71 -6.24 -0.34 -6.33
C SER A 71 -5.60 0.73 -7.22
N GLY A 72 -4.69 0.33 -8.11
CA GLY A 72 -4.04 1.24 -9.04
C GLY A 72 -2.92 2.06 -8.40
N LEU A 73 -2.48 1.72 -7.19
CA LEU A 73 -1.38 2.42 -6.52
C LEU A 73 -0.07 2.13 -7.26
N ARG A 74 0.70 3.19 -7.55
CA ARG A 74 1.98 3.09 -8.26
C ARG A 74 3.14 3.63 -7.41
N PRO A 75 4.29 2.95 -7.39
CA PRO A 75 5.49 3.48 -6.74
C PRO A 75 5.90 4.83 -7.32
N GLU A 76 6.16 5.79 -6.44
CA GLU A 76 6.70 7.11 -6.77
C GLU A 76 7.91 7.38 -5.86
N GLY A 77 9.11 7.15 -6.38
CA GLY A 77 10.30 7.08 -5.53
C GLY A 77 10.29 5.83 -4.64
N GLU A 78 11.06 5.87 -3.55
CA GLU A 78 11.31 4.69 -2.70
C GLU A 78 10.30 4.54 -1.55
N SER A 79 9.63 5.62 -1.16
CA SER A 79 8.77 5.65 0.03
C SER A 79 7.30 5.96 -0.25
N TRP A 80 6.89 6.18 -1.51
CA TRP A 80 5.49 6.48 -1.83
C TRP A 80 4.83 5.48 -2.77
N LEU A 81 3.55 5.22 -2.51
CA LEU A 81 2.58 4.70 -3.46
C LEU A 81 1.50 5.77 -3.68
N ARG A 82 1.29 6.19 -4.94
CA ARG A 82 0.33 7.26 -5.30
C ARG A 82 -0.64 6.83 -6.40
N GLY A 83 -1.65 7.67 -6.62
CA GLY A 83 -2.60 7.54 -7.73
C GLY A 83 -3.63 6.44 -7.56
N GLY A 84 -3.70 5.83 -6.37
CA GLY A 84 -4.65 4.77 -6.10
C GLY A 84 -6.08 5.31 -6.01
N LYS A 85 -7.03 4.52 -6.49
CA LYS A 85 -8.45 4.80 -6.37
C LYS A 85 -8.99 4.04 -5.18
N ALA A 86 -9.56 4.75 -4.21
CA ALA A 86 -10.22 4.12 -3.08
C ALA A 86 -11.65 3.72 -3.45
N ASN A 87 -12.09 2.56 -2.98
CA ASN A 87 -13.47 2.13 -3.14
C ASN A 87 -14.37 3.00 -2.25
N SER A 88 -15.32 3.70 -2.87
CA SER A 88 -16.37 4.43 -2.18
C SER A 88 -17.71 3.76 -2.45
N THR A 89 -18.55 3.67 -1.42
CA THR A 89 -19.95 3.28 -1.54
C THR A 89 -20.85 4.44 -1.99
N GLU A 90 -20.30 5.66 -2.07
CA GLU A 90 -21.04 6.86 -2.47
C GLU A 90 -20.88 7.12 -3.98
N ALA A 91 -22.01 7.08 -4.70
CA ALA A 91 -22.04 7.30 -6.14
C ALA A 91 -21.45 8.67 -6.53
N GLY A 92 -20.45 8.66 -7.42
CA GLY A 92 -19.82 9.86 -7.96
C GLY A 92 -18.69 10.46 -7.12
N LYS A 93 -18.30 9.81 -6.01
CA LYS A 93 -17.05 10.09 -5.30
C LYS A 93 -15.97 9.11 -5.75
N GLU A 94 -14.86 9.65 -6.23
CA GLU A 94 -13.64 8.88 -6.54
C GLU A 94 -12.52 9.35 -5.59
N PRO A 95 -12.58 8.95 -4.30
CA PRO A 95 -11.52 9.31 -3.36
C PRO A 95 -10.19 8.75 -3.85
N LYS A 96 -9.14 9.57 -3.76
CA LYS A 96 -7.78 9.13 -4.05
C LYS A 96 -7.12 8.66 -2.78
N ILE A 97 -6.26 7.67 -2.91
CA ILE A 97 -5.44 7.18 -1.80
C ILE A 97 -3.96 7.28 -2.17
N SER A 98 -3.15 7.60 -1.18
CA SER A 98 -1.70 7.46 -1.25
C SER A 98 -1.19 6.80 0.02
N ILE A 99 -0.07 6.10 -0.08
CA ILE A 99 0.56 5.41 1.04
C ILE A 99 2.02 5.85 1.09
N HIS A 100 2.46 6.28 2.27
CA HIS A 100 3.83 6.70 2.54
C HIS A 100 4.47 5.75 3.55
N ALA A 101 5.58 5.14 3.18
CA ALA A 101 6.41 4.39 4.09
C ALA A 101 7.25 5.35 4.92
N LEU A 102 6.85 5.56 6.18
CA LEU A 102 7.62 6.35 7.14
C LEU A 102 8.83 5.56 7.65
N SER A 103 8.69 4.24 7.75
CA SER A 103 9.76 3.29 8.03
C SER A 103 9.35 1.89 7.56
N ALA A 104 10.23 0.89 7.69
CA ALA A 104 9.88 -0.50 7.42
C ALA A 104 8.69 -1.00 8.27
N GLU A 105 8.51 -0.44 9.47
CA GLU A 105 7.50 -0.87 10.44
C GLU A 105 6.30 0.08 10.54
N LYS A 106 6.26 1.16 9.74
CA LYS A 106 5.21 2.17 9.84
C LYS A 106 4.83 2.77 8.49
N LEU A 107 3.53 2.73 8.18
CA LEU A 107 2.96 3.47 7.05
C LEU A 107 2.05 4.59 7.52
N GLU A 108 1.95 5.58 6.66
CA GLU A 108 0.91 6.60 6.67
C GLU A 108 0.04 6.42 5.43
N ILE A 109 -1.26 6.24 5.63
CA ILE A 109 -2.26 6.16 4.58
C ILE A 109 -2.99 7.49 4.53
N LEU A 110 -3.05 8.09 3.34
CA LEU A 110 -3.68 9.38 3.06
C LEU A 110 -4.89 9.15 2.16
N LEU A 111 -6.10 9.47 2.64
CA LEU A 111 -7.32 9.49 1.84
C LEU A 111 -7.68 10.93 1.49
N PHE A 112 -7.74 11.25 0.21
CA PHE A 112 -8.09 12.58 -0.29
C PHE A 112 -9.54 12.58 -0.76
N GLU A 113 -10.32 13.55 -0.26
CA GLU A 113 -11.60 13.87 -0.87
C GLU A 113 -11.37 14.56 -2.24
N LYS A 114 -12.41 14.55 -3.08
CA LYS A 114 -12.47 14.93 -4.51
C LYS A 114 -11.67 16.17 -4.95
N HIS A 115 -11.33 17.08 -4.04
CA HIS A 115 -10.61 18.34 -4.31
C HIS A 115 -9.17 18.40 -3.75
N GLU A 116 -8.63 17.29 -3.24
CA GLU A 116 -7.22 17.14 -2.78
C GLU A 116 -6.76 18.14 -1.69
N SER A 117 -7.67 18.97 -1.16
CA SER A 117 -7.35 20.05 -0.22
C SER A 117 -7.23 19.58 1.24
N GLN A 118 -7.85 18.45 1.58
CA GLN A 118 -7.71 17.79 2.87
C GLN A 118 -7.56 16.29 2.67
N ALA A 119 -6.57 15.72 3.36
CA ALA A 119 -6.36 14.28 3.44
C ALA A 119 -6.68 13.81 4.86
N GLU A 120 -7.54 12.81 4.98
CA GLU A 120 -7.62 12.02 6.19
C GLU A 120 -6.34 11.20 6.31
N ARG A 121 -5.71 11.26 7.48
CA ARG A 121 -4.42 10.61 7.75
C ARG A 121 -4.64 9.46 8.71
N MET A 122 -4.22 8.27 8.32
CA MET A 122 -4.25 7.09 9.15
C MET A 122 -2.84 6.51 9.28
N LEU A 123 -2.37 6.34 10.51
CA LEU A 123 -1.09 5.71 10.79
C LEU A 123 -1.31 4.23 11.09
N VAL A 124 -0.51 3.39 10.45
CA VAL A 124 -0.55 1.93 10.66
C VAL A 124 0.85 1.40 10.92
N GLN A 125 0.94 0.39 11.78
CA GLN A 125 2.18 -0.28 12.14
C GLN A 125 2.22 -1.67 11.51
N ARG A 126 3.41 -2.15 11.17
CA ARG A 126 3.57 -3.49 10.59
C ARG A 126 3.18 -4.54 11.62
N GLU A 127 2.33 -5.47 11.21
CA GLU A 127 1.93 -6.60 12.04
C GLU A 127 2.99 -7.71 11.87
N VAL A 128 3.81 -7.92 12.91
CA VAL A 128 5.01 -8.77 12.79
C VAL A 128 4.73 -10.25 13.07
N GLN A 129 3.69 -10.61 13.86
CA GLN A 129 3.08 -11.96 13.99
C GLN A 129 2.26 -12.09 15.28
N HIS A 130 1.10 -12.74 15.18
CA HIS A 130 0.92 -14.02 15.88
C HIS A 130 0.32 -15.02 14.90
N SER A 131 1.07 -16.09 14.62
CA SER A 131 0.50 -17.37 14.21
C SER A 131 -0.40 -17.84 15.35
N GLY A 132 -1.63 -17.35 15.40
CA GLY A 132 -2.72 -18.07 16.02
C GLY A 132 -2.87 -19.35 15.22
N ARG A 133 -2.15 -20.39 15.64
CA ARG A 133 -2.39 -21.77 15.22
C ARG A 133 -3.90 -21.95 15.28
N CYS A 134 -4.55 -22.21 14.15
CA CYS A 134 -5.88 -22.82 14.17
C CYS A 134 -5.66 -24.21 14.78
N GLU A 135 -5.67 -24.31 16.10
CA GLU A 135 -5.94 -25.58 16.74
C GLU A 135 -7.36 -25.96 16.35
N LYS A 136 -7.46 -27.14 15.74
CA LYS A 136 -8.68 -27.72 15.15
C LYS A 136 -9.78 -27.88 16.18
#